data_AF-A0A538PJP1-F1
#
_entry.id   AF-A0A538PJP1-F1
#
_cell.length_a   1.000
_cell.length_b   1.000
_cell.length_c   1.000
_cell.angle_alpha   90.00
_cell.angle_beta   90.00
_cell.angle_gamma   90.00
#
_symmetry.space_group_name_H-M   'P 1'
#
loop_
_entity.id
_entity.type
_entity.pdbx_description
1 polymer ?
#
loop_
_entity_poly.entity_id
_entity_poly.type
_entity_poly.pdbx_seq_one_letter_code
_entity_poly.pdbx_strand_id
1 'polypeptide(L)'
;MRTHRLYSLAECATLARVIPERPAAAVTGTVVLLAAFLVAAVAWAAIGEADLVVRAPARVRARSAPRLSFTASSGEQVAAGAGGRIANVLVVEGQAVKRGDPLAVLDQAQLRNDHVRLTAAVTSARDGRDAAERMHSLARDQFTAAQAARQAELAQVSREESRSWQRTSADVA
;
A
#
# COMPACT_ATOMS: atom_id res chain seq x y z
N MET A 1 70.39 -44.86 -52.69
CA MET A 1 69.93 -43.81 -51.74
C MET A 1 69.18 -44.51 -50.60
N ARG A 2 69.46 -44.12 -49.35
CA ARG A 2 69.13 -44.81 -48.07
C ARG A 2 69.83 -46.16 -47.87
N THR A 3 71.10 -46.12 -47.50
CA THR A 3 71.79 -47.26 -46.90
C THR A 3 71.34 -47.40 -45.44
N HIS A 4 70.52 -48.42 -45.17
CA HIS A 4 70.20 -48.87 -43.83
C HIS A 4 71.50 -49.30 -43.14
N ARG A 5 71.94 -48.56 -42.12
CA ARG A 5 73.02 -49.00 -41.24
C ARG A 5 72.48 -50.14 -40.39
N LEU A 6 72.85 -51.37 -40.75
CA LEU A 6 72.66 -52.54 -39.92
C LEU A 6 73.67 -52.45 -38.79
N TYR A 7 73.22 -52.04 -37.61
CA TYR A 7 74.03 -52.06 -36.39
C TYR A 7 74.33 -53.52 -36.02
N SER A 8 75.58 -53.81 -35.69
CA SER A 8 75.96 -55.18 -35.30
C SER A 8 75.47 -55.48 -33.88
N LEU A 9 75.18 -56.74 -33.58
CA LEU A 9 74.79 -57.18 -32.23
C LEU A 9 75.82 -56.79 -31.15
N ALA A 10 77.09 -56.65 -31.53
CA ALA A 10 78.15 -56.18 -30.64
C ALA A 10 78.03 -54.68 -30.30
N GLU A 11 77.57 -53.85 -31.25
CA GLU A 11 77.31 -52.42 -31.02
C GLU A 11 76.08 -52.24 -30.12
N CYS A 12 75.03 -53.04 -30.31
CA CYS A 12 73.86 -53.07 -29.42
C CYS A 12 74.22 -53.51 -27.99
N ALA A 13 75.12 -54.49 -27.83
CA ALA A 13 75.61 -54.92 -26.52
C ALA A 13 76.44 -53.83 -25.81
N THR A 14 77.13 -53.00 -26.59
CA THR A 14 77.92 -51.88 -26.06
C THR A 14 77.01 -50.73 -25.61
N LEU A 15 75.94 -50.43 -26.35
CA LEU A 15 74.92 -49.45 -25.95
C LEU A 15 74.12 -49.90 -24.72
N ALA A 16 73.80 -51.20 -24.62
CA ALA A 16 73.09 -51.77 -23.47
C ALA A 16 73.87 -51.60 -22.16
N ARG A 17 75.22 -51.60 -22.22
CA ARG A 17 76.08 -51.33 -21.05
C ARG A 17 76.12 -49.86 -20.61
N VAL A 18 75.72 -48.93 -21.48
CA VAL A 18 75.67 -47.49 -21.17
C VAL A 18 74.32 -47.09 -20.56
N ILE A 19 73.30 -47.93 -20.68
CA ILE A 19 72.02 -47.73 -20.01
C ILE A 19 72.19 -48.22 -18.56
N PRO A 20 72.23 -47.31 -17.56
CA PRO A 20 72.30 -47.75 -16.17
C PRO A 20 71.03 -48.57 -15.87
N GLU A 21 71.20 -49.85 -15.56
CA GLU A 21 70.10 -50.82 -15.41
C GLU A 21 69.11 -50.51 -14.28
N ARG A 22 69.37 -49.50 -13.45
CA ARG A 22 68.39 -48.94 -12.52
C ARG A 22 68.60 -47.44 -12.43
N PRO A 23 67.57 -46.60 -12.54
CA PRO A 23 67.69 -45.24 -12.01
C PRO A 23 68.09 -45.39 -10.54
N ALA A 24 69.13 -44.65 -10.12
CA ALA A 24 69.66 -44.72 -8.76
C ALA A 24 68.50 -44.67 -7.76
N ALA A 25 68.53 -45.50 -6.70
CA ALA A 25 67.42 -45.61 -5.74
C ALA A 25 66.93 -44.27 -5.18
N ALA A 26 67.81 -43.25 -5.20
CA ALA A 26 67.48 -41.87 -4.90
C ALA A 26 66.41 -41.27 -5.84
N VAL A 27 66.48 -41.51 -7.15
CA VAL A 27 65.55 -40.98 -8.15
C VAL A 27 64.16 -41.61 -7.96
N THR A 28 64.08 -42.94 -7.85
CA THR A 28 62.82 -43.62 -7.54
C THR A 28 62.26 -43.21 -6.18
N GLY A 29 63.13 -43.03 -5.17
CA GLY A 29 62.74 -42.48 -3.87
C GLY A 29 62.14 -41.08 -3.96
N THR A 30 62.76 -40.18 -4.72
CA THR A 30 62.25 -38.81 -4.92
C THR A 30 60.91 -38.78 -5.65
N VAL A 31 60.73 -39.62 -6.66
CA VAL A 31 59.46 -39.72 -7.39
C VAL A 31 58.34 -40.25 -6.49
N VAL A 32 58.62 -41.28 -5.69
CA VAL A 32 57.64 -41.83 -4.73
C VAL A 32 57.30 -40.80 -3.64
N LEU A 33 58.29 -40.07 -3.13
CA LEU A 33 58.08 -39.00 -2.15
C LEU A 33 57.18 -37.89 -2.71
N LEU A 34 57.46 -37.44 -3.94
CA LEU A 34 56.65 -36.42 -4.61
C LEU A 34 55.22 -36.90 -4.86
N ALA A 35 55.05 -38.16 -5.28
CA ALA A 35 53.73 -38.76 -5.46
C ALA A 35 52.97 -38.85 -4.14
N ALA A 36 53.62 -39.27 -3.05
CA ALA A 36 53.01 -39.33 -1.72
C ALA A 36 52.61 -37.94 -1.21
N PHE A 37 53.44 -36.92 -1.43
CA PHE A 37 53.14 -35.54 -1.05
C PHE A 37 51.95 -34.98 -1.82
N LEU A 38 51.86 -35.27 -3.11
CA LEU A 38 50.71 -34.90 -3.95
C LEU A 38 49.42 -35.55 -3.45
N VAL A 39 49.45 -36.85 -3.15
CA VAL A 39 48.29 -37.57 -2.61
C VAL A 39 47.87 -36.99 -1.26
N ALA A 40 48.83 -36.69 -0.38
CA ALA A 40 48.54 -36.07 0.92
C ALA A 40 47.91 -34.68 0.77
N ALA A 41 48.40 -33.84 -0.15
CA ALA A 41 47.85 -32.52 -0.42
C ALA A 41 46.41 -32.59 -0.96
N VAL A 42 46.14 -33.54 -1.86
CA VAL A 42 44.78 -33.76 -2.41
C VAL A 42 43.83 -34.28 -1.33
N ALA A 43 44.29 -35.24 -0.51
CA ALA A 43 43.51 -35.74 0.61
C ALA A 43 43.17 -34.62 1.61
N TRP A 44 44.15 -33.76 1.91
CA TRP A 44 43.96 -32.62 2.80
C TRP A 44 42.99 -31.58 2.22
N ALA A 45 43.08 -31.30 0.92
CA ALA A 45 42.15 -30.39 0.23
C ALA A 45 40.72 -30.96 0.15
N ALA A 46 40.57 -32.29 0.08
CA ALA A 46 39.26 -32.95 0.09
C ALA A 46 38.61 -32.98 1.48
N ILE A 47 39.41 -33.00 2.54
CA ILE A 47 38.94 -33.00 3.94
C ILE A 47 38.69 -31.57 4.45
N GLY A 48 39.44 -30.58 3.94
CA GLY A 48 39.28 -29.19 4.33
C GLY A 48 38.00 -28.57 3.75
N GLU A 49 37.11 -28.09 4.61
CA GLU A 49 36.00 -27.24 4.19
C GLU A 49 36.53 -25.86 3.79
N ALA A 50 36.33 -25.49 2.52
CA ALA A 50 36.64 -24.14 2.06
C ALA A 50 35.52 -23.18 2.49
N ASP A 51 35.80 -22.30 3.45
CA ASP A 51 34.87 -21.24 3.86
C ASP A 51 34.85 -20.12 2.81
N LEU A 52 33.97 -20.26 1.83
CA LEU A 52 33.80 -19.30 0.75
C LEU A 52 32.88 -18.16 1.22
N VAL A 53 33.42 -17.22 1.99
CA VAL A 53 32.68 -16.04 2.45
C VAL A 53 32.49 -15.04 1.30
N VAL A 54 31.36 -15.13 0.61
CA VAL A 54 30.96 -14.16 -0.41
C VAL A 54 30.43 -12.89 0.27
N ARG A 55 31.20 -11.80 0.19
CA ARG A 55 30.77 -10.48 0.66
C ARG A 55 30.04 -9.75 -0.46
N ALA A 56 28.71 -9.79 -0.43
CA ALA A 56 27.89 -8.92 -1.27
C ALA A 56 27.59 -7.60 -0.54
N PRO A 57 27.75 -6.42 -1.18
CA PRO A 57 27.33 -5.16 -0.59
C PRO A 57 25.80 -5.12 -0.51
N ALA A 58 25.26 -5.39 0.67
CA ALA A 58 23.82 -5.28 0.94
C ALA A 58 23.51 -3.91 1.55
N ARG A 59 22.43 -3.27 1.08
CA ARG A 59 21.85 -2.09 1.74
C ARG A 59 20.75 -2.56 2.69
N VAL A 60 20.92 -2.30 3.98
CA VAL A 60 19.88 -2.53 4.97
C VAL A 60 18.80 -1.46 4.81
N ARG A 61 17.54 -1.89 4.66
CA ARG A 61 16.37 -1.01 4.67
C ARG A 61 15.44 -1.41 5.80
N ALA A 62 14.64 -0.46 6.28
CA ALA A 62 13.63 -0.72 7.29
C ALA A 62 12.65 -1.80 6.80
N ARG A 63 12.35 -2.79 7.66
CA ARG A 63 11.49 -3.95 7.35
C ARG A 63 10.03 -3.56 7.13
N SER A 64 9.58 -2.47 7.75
CA SER A 64 8.20 -2.00 7.72
C SER A 64 8.19 -0.48 7.56
N ALA A 65 8.06 -0.03 6.31
CA ALA A 65 7.74 1.36 6.00
C ALA A 65 6.22 1.56 6.19
N PRO A 66 5.77 2.52 7.05
CA PRO A 66 4.35 2.78 7.27
C PRO A 66 3.68 3.28 5.99
N ARG A 67 2.87 2.43 5.33
CA ARG A 67 2.04 2.80 4.16
C ARG A 67 1.27 4.11 4.40
N LEU A 68 1.79 5.22 3.88
CA LEU A 68 1.09 6.51 3.84
C LEU A 68 0.20 6.57 2.59
N SER A 69 -1.03 7.01 2.79
CA SER A 69 -2.07 7.13 1.77
C SER A 69 -1.94 8.43 0.97
N PHE A 70 -0.77 8.71 0.43
CA PHE A 70 -0.59 9.56 -0.75
C PHE A 70 0.83 9.37 -1.29
N THR A 71 0.93 9.32 -2.61
CA THR A 71 2.12 8.86 -3.37
C THR A 71 3.40 9.63 -3.03
N ALA A 72 4.46 8.94 -2.62
CA ALA A 72 5.82 9.44 -2.73
C ALA A 72 6.81 8.30 -3.02
N SER A 73 7.45 8.39 -4.17
CA SER A 73 8.56 7.53 -4.60
C SER A 73 9.77 7.72 -3.70
N SER A 74 10.23 6.64 -3.07
CA SER A 74 11.48 6.50 -2.30
C SER A 74 11.82 7.64 -1.32
N GLY A 75 11.48 7.43 -0.05
CA GLY A 75 11.68 8.38 1.04
C GLY A 75 10.33 8.91 1.48
N GLU A 76 9.76 8.29 2.53
CA GLU A 76 8.44 8.65 3.06
C GLU A 76 8.43 10.10 3.53
N GLN A 77 7.84 10.98 2.72
CA GLN A 77 7.51 12.34 3.13
C GLN A 77 6.10 12.34 3.69
N VAL A 78 5.96 12.75 4.94
CA VAL A 78 4.64 13.00 5.53
C VAL A 78 4.16 14.38 5.04
N ALA A 79 3.06 14.39 4.31
CA ALA A 79 2.41 15.61 3.84
C ALA A 79 1.02 15.75 4.49
N ALA A 80 0.67 16.97 4.88
CA ALA A 80 -0.69 17.28 5.35
C ALA A 80 -1.66 17.27 4.16
N GLY A 81 -2.86 16.71 4.35
CA GLY A 81 -3.92 16.70 3.33
C GLY A 81 -4.55 18.07 3.05
N ALA A 82 -4.27 19.06 3.91
CA ALA A 82 -4.69 20.44 3.75
C ALA A 82 -3.47 21.36 3.81
N GLY A 83 -3.43 22.37 2.92
CA GLY A 83 -2.42 23.41 2.96
C GLY A 83 -2.65 24.37 4.13
N GLY A 84 -1.58 24.85 4.75
CA GLY A 84 -1.66 25.78 5.87
C GLY A 84 -0.30 26.09 6.48
N ARG A 85 -0.26 27.08 7.37
CA ARG A 85 0.94 27.38 8.18
C ARG A 85 1.04 26.39 9.33
N ILE A 86 2.24 25.88 9.62
CA ILE A 86 2.48 25.06 10.83
C ILE A 86 2.46 26.00 12.05
N ALA A 87 1.57 25.73 13.00
CA ALA A 87 1.50 26.45 14.26
C ALA A 87 2.45 25.86 15.30
N ASN A 88 2.53 24.52 15.37
CA ASN A 88 3.45 23.85 16.29
C ASN A 88 3.87 22.48 15.76
N VAL A 89 5.10 22.06 16.10
CA VAL A 89 5.63 20.72 15.84
C VAL A 89 5.71 19.99 17.18
N LEU A 90 5.06 18.82 17.26
CA LEU A 90 4.84 18.10 18.53
C LEU A 90 5.85 16.97 18.76
N VAL A 91 6.73 16.72 17.79
CA VAL A 91 7.67 15.60 17.79
C VAL A 91 9.08 16.09 17.58
N VAL A 92 10.03 15.38 18.17
CA VAL A 92 11.47 15.61 17.98
C VAL A 92 12.01 14.60 16.96
N GLU A 93 13.04 14.99 16.22
CA GLU A 93 13.72 14.11 15.27
C GLU A 93 14.23 12.83 15.96
N GLY A 94 13.99 11.68 15.33
CA GLY A 94 14.38 10.36 15.88
C GLY A 94 13.41 9.79 16.93
N GLN A 95 12.37 10.52 17.31
CA GLN A 95 11.35 10.03 18.24
C GLN A 95 10.50 8.92 17.59
N ALA A 96 10.28 7.83 18.32
CA ALA A 96 9.36 6.78 17.90
C ALA A 96 7.90 7.26 18.05
N VAL A 97 7.16 7.25 16.94
CA VAL A 97 5.76 7.67 16.88
C VAL A 97 4.88 6.52 16.42
N LYS A 98 3.65 6.45 16.95
CA LYS A 98 2.65 5.45 16.57
C LYS A 98 1.68 6.04 15.54
N ARG A 99 0.97 5.15 14.85
CA ARG A 99 -0.08 5.56 13.91
C ARG A 99 -1.17 6.32 14.67
N GLY A 100 -1.47 7.53 14.19
CA GLY A 100 -2.48 8.41 14.79
C GLY A 100 -1.90 9.47 15.72
N ASP A 101 -0.61 9.39 16.06
CA ASP A 101 0.03 10.42 16.87
C ASP A 101 0.16 11.73 16.07
N PRO A 102 -0.22 12.87 16.66
CA PRO A 102 -0.13 14.16 15.99
C PRO A 102 1.33 14.59 15.88
N LEU A 103 1.82 14.78 14.65
CA LEU A 103 3.20 15.23 14.40
C LEU A 103 3.33 16.76 14.43
N ALA A 104 2.35 17.44 13.86
CA ALA A 104 2.31 18.89 13.80
C ALA A 104 0.87 19.39 13.80
N VAL A 105 0.66 20.59 14.32
CA VAL A 105 -0.61 21.30 14.33
C VAL A 105 -0.52 22.43 13.33
N LEU A 106 -1.46 22.49 12.39
CA LEU A 106 -1.62 23.63 11.48
C LEU A 106 -2.35 24.77 12.18
N ASP A 107 -2.09 26.01 11.77
CA ASP A 107 -2.86 27.16 12.23
C ASP A 107 -4.33 27.02 11.80
N GLN A 108 -5.22 27.03 12.79
CA GLN A 108 -6.66 26.81 12.61
C GLN A 108 -7.47 28.09 12.74
N ALA A 109 -6.85 29.27 12.85
CA ALA A 109 -7.60 30.51 13.07
C ALA A 109 -8.63 30.77 11.94
N GLN A 110 -8.20 30.66 10.68
CA GLN A 110 -9.08 30.84 9.54
C GLN A 110 -10.13 29.72 9.45
N LEU A 111 -9.71 28.47 9.60
CA LEU A 111 -10.61 27.31 9.52
C LEU A 111 -11.71 27.36 10.60
N ARG A 112 -11.38 27.84 11.80
CA ARG A 112 -12.33 28.02 12.90
C ARG A 112 -13.34 29.11 12.60
N ASN A 113 -12.89 30.25 12.08
CA ASN A 113 -13.78 31.35 11.69
C ASN A 113 -14.74 30.91 10.57
N ASP A 114 -14.23 30.19 9.58
CA ASP A 114 -15.06 29.62 8.51
C ASP A 114 -16.06 28.60 9.05
N HIS A 115 -15.65 27.75 9.99
CA HIS A 115 -16.55 26.78 10.63
C HIS A 115 -17.69 27.47 11.38
N VAL A 116 -17.38 28.51 12.17
CA VAL A 116 -18.41 29.30 12.88
C VAL A 116 -19.36 29.96 11.90
N ARG A 117 -18.83 30.61 10.84
CA ARG A 117 -19.64 31.27 9.81
C ARG A 117 -20.57 30.29 9.09
N LEU A 118 -20.05 29.14 8.67
CA LEU A 118 -20.83 28.12 7.98
C LEU A 118 -21.90 27.51 8.88
N THR A 119 -21.55 27.27 10.15
CA THR A 119 -22.51 26.72 11.13
C THR A 119 -23.65 27.70 11.37
N ALA A 120 -23.34 29.00 11.53
CA ALA A 120 -24.36 30.04 11.67
C ALA A 120 -25.27 30.13 10.43
N ALA A 121 -24.69 30.05 9.23
CA ALA A 121 -25.45 30.05 7.98
C ALA A 121 -26.40 28.84 7.89
N VAL A 122 -25.91 27.64 8.23
CA VAL A 122 -26.73 26.42 8.24
C VAL A 122 -27.89 26.53 9.23
N THR A 123 -27.65 27.07 10.43
CA THR A 123 -28.71 27.28 11.42
C THR A 123 -29.76 28.26 10.90
N SER A 124 -29.35 29.42 10.37
CA SER A 124 -30.31 30.39 9.81
C SER A 124 -31.14 29.83 8.65
N ALA A 125 -30.53 28.98 7.82
CA ALA A 125 -31.22 28.34 6.71
C ALA A 125 -32.25 27.30 7.19
N ARG A 126 -31.93 26.57 8.26
CA ARG A 126 -32.87 25.63 8.91
C ARG A 126 -34.04 26.37 9.53
N ASP A 127 -33.78 27.43 10.29
CA ASP A 127 -34.83 28.22 10.93
C ASP A 127 -35.80 28.83 9.90
N GLY A 128 -35.25 29.34 8.78
CA GLY A 128 -36.03 29.86 7.66
C GLY A 128 -36.88 28.78 6.98
N ARG A 129 -36.31 27.58 6.79
CA ARG A 129 -37.05 26.42 6.25
C ARG A 129 -38.21 26.04 7.18
N ASP A 130 -37.96 25.93 8.48
CA ASP A 130 -38.97 25.52 9.45
C ASP A 130 -40.11 26.56 9.54
N ALA A 131 -39.77 27.85 9.43
CA ALA A 131 -40.77 28.92 9.35
C ALA A 131 -41.63 28.81 8.09
N ALA A 132 -41.03 28.51 6.93
CA ALA A 132 -41.75 28.30 5.69
C ALA A 132 -42.65 27.05 5.75
N GLU A 133 -42.20 25.96 6.35
CA GLU A 133 -42.99 24.74 6.55
C GLU A 133 -44.21 25.01 7.44
N ARG A 134 -44.05 25.77 8.54
CA ARG A 134 -45.18 26.20 9.39
C ARG A 134 -46.18 27.06 8.64
N MET A 135 -45.71 27.98 7.81
CA MET A 135 -46.60 28.83 7.03
C MET A 135 -47.36 28.01 5.98
N HIS A 136 -46.69 27.06 5.34
CA HIS A 136 -47.31 26.15 4.39
C HIS A 136 -48.36 25.25 5.05
N SER A 137 -48.11 24.71 6.26
CA SER A 137 -49.10 23.89 6.98
C SER A 137 -50.34 24.70 7.35
N LEU A 138 -50.16 25.90 7.88
CA LEU A 138 -51.29 26.79 8.23
C LEU A 138 -52.12 27.18 6.99
N ALA A 139 -51.46 27.48 5.87
CA ALA A 139 -52.15 27.78 4.62
C ALA A 139 -52.94 26.57 4.09
N ARG A 140 -52.39 25.36 4.23
CA ARG A 140 -53.05 24.10 3.87
C ARG A 140 -54.32 23.90 4.71
N ASP A 141 -54.23 24.11 6.02
CA ASP A 141 -55.34 23.94 6.96
C ASP A 141 -56.47 24.96 6.72
N GLN A 142 -56.11 26.22 6.42
CA GLN A 142 -57.11 27.23 6.04
C GLN A 142 -57.82 26.87 4.73
N PHE A 143 -57.08 26.38 3.74
CA PHE A 143 -57.64 25.97 2.47
C PHE A 143 -58.62 24.79 2.63
N THR A 144 -58.27 23.77 3.41
CA THR A 144 -59.15 22.63 3.68
C THR A 144 -60.38 23.04 4.48
N ALA A 145 -60.24 23.90 5.49
CA ALA A 145 -61.36 24.44 6.24
C ALA A 145 -62.32 25.26 5.35
N ALA A 146 -61.79 26.11 4.47
CA ALA A 146 -62.59 26.89 3.53
C ALA A 146 -63.30 26.00 2.48
N GLN A 147 -62.69 24.89 2.08
CA GLN A 147 -63.36 23.89 1.24
C GLN A 147 -64.50 23.18 1.98
N ALA A 148 -64.26 22.76 3.22
CA ALA A 148 -65.27 22.11 4.05
C ALA A 148 -66.47 23.03 4.31
N ALA A 149 -66.22 24.32 4.59
CA ALA A 149 -67.27 25.32 4.75
C ALA A 149 -68.11 25.48 3.47
N ARG A 150 -67.47 25.63 2.30
CA ARG A 150 -68.18 25.69 1.01
C ARG A 150 -68.99 24.44 0.71
N GLN A 151 -68.47 23.25 1.00
CA GLN A 151 -69.21 22.01 0.84
C GLN A 151 -70.41 21.93 1.80
N ALA A 152 -70.27 22.41 3.02
CA ALA A 152 -71.37 22.48 3.99
C ALA A 152 -72.48 23.43 3.53
N GLU A 153 -72.12 24.60 3.00
CA GLU A 153 -73.07 25.56 2.40
C GLU A 153 -73.82 24.93 1.21
N LEU A 154 -73.12 24.29 0.27
CA LEU A 154 -73.75 23.59 -0.86
C LEU A 154 -74.70 22.48 -0.40
N ALA A 155 -74.32 21.75 0.66
CA ALA A 155 -75.16 20.71 1.26
C ALA A 155 -76.36 21.26 2.04
N GLN A 156 -76.32 22.51 2.51
CA GLN A 156 -77.48 23.18 3.11
C GLN A 156 -78.45 23.65 2.03
N VAL A 157 -77.94 24.34 1.00
CA VAL A 157 -78.73 24.82 -0.13
C VAL A 157 -79.46 23.68 -0.83
N SER A 158 -78.79 22.56 -1.10
CA SER A 158 -79.43 21.40 -1.74
C SER A 158 -80.54 20.76 -0.87
N ARG A 159 -80.36 20.76 0.46
CA ARG A 159 -81.39 20.31 1.41
C ARG A 159 -82.59 21.26 1.43
N GLU A 160 -82.36 22.56 1.34
CA GLU A 160 -83.43 23.57 1.28
C GLU A 160 -84.23 23.48 -0.02
N GLU A 161 -83.54 23.32 -1.16
CA GLU A 161 -84.16 23.11 -2.47
C GLU A 161 -85.00 21.83 -2.49
N SER A 162 -84.50 20.73 -1.90
CA SER A 162 -85.27 19.48 -1.78
C SER A 162 -86.55 19.68 -0.95
N ARG A 163 -86.47 20.47 0.13
CA ARG A 163 -87.63 20.80 1.00
C ARG A 163 -88.62 21.77 0.35
N SER A 164 -88.17 22.66 -0.54
CA SER A 164 -89.08 23.54 -1.28
C SER A 164 -89.84 22.76 -2.34
N TRP A 165 -89.16 21.89 -3.10
CA TRP A 165 -89.79 20.98 -4.06
C TRP A 165 -90.86 20.10 -3.41
N GLN A 166 -90.58 19.50 -2.25
CA GLN A 166 -91.55 18.68 -1.52
C GLN A 166 -92.80 19.47 -1.08
N ARG A 167 -92.65 20.74 -0.71
CA ARG A 167 -93.78 21.61 -0.34
C ARG A 167 -94.64 21.96 -1.55
N THR A 168 -94.02 22.40 -2.65
CA THR A 168 -94.75 22.71 -3.89
C THR A 168 -95.49 21.48 -4.45
N SER A 169 -94.93 20.28 -4.34
CA SER A 169 -95.62 19.05 -4.75
C SER A 169 -96.80 18.66 -3.85
N ALA A 170 -96.78 19.08 -2.58
CA ALA A 170 -97.87 18.80 -1.63
C ALA A 170 -99.05 19.77 -1.78
N ASP A 171 -98.82 21.01 -2.22
CA ASP A 171 -99.86 22.02 -2.46
C ASP A 171 -100.61 21.83 -3.80
N VAL A 172 -100.06 21.03 -4.72
CA VAL A 172 -100.63 20.80 -6.08
C VAL A 172 -101.48 19.51 -6.15
N ALA A 173 -101.59 18.76 -5.05
CA ALA A 173 -102.40 17.53 -4.92
C ALA A 173 -103.71 17.79 -4.15
#